data_AF-A0A519ZK49-F1
#
_entry.id   AF-A0A519ZK49-F1
#
_cell.length_a   1.000
_cell.length_b   1.000
_cell.length_c   1.000
_cell.angle_alpha   90.00
_cell.angle_beta   90.00
_cell.angle_gamma   90.00
#
_symmetry.space_group_name_H-M   'P 1'
#
loop_
_entity.id
_entity.type
_entity.pdbx_description
1 polymer ?
#
loop_
_entity_poly.entity_id
_entity_poly.type
_entity_poly.pdbx_seq_one_letter_code
_entity_poly.pdbx_strand_id
1 'polypeptide(L)'
;MQERPKASERGMAGRAAEFETDCVAICSDCSVRVSKVPMQFKSVVLAAALLMAGAAQAAPVVLDLSSGAASFAGSLATQEYQFTLPTDVVGYGSVTASFGTKLGYSISSIVFNGNTLVPEPSSPKFFNFTLFDGPLSAGTYSFTVNGVSKGGGQFHGQLEVTPVPEPETLALALAGLGVMGLLARRRRAA
;
A
#
# COMPACT_ATOMS: atom_id res chain seq x y z
N MET A 1 -58.15 -53.01 7.68
CA MET A 1 -56.79 -53.53 7.89
C MET A 1 -55.91 -52.29 8.14
N GLN A 2 -55.71 -51.87 9.39
CA GLN A 2 -54.67 -52.36 10.34
C GLN A 2 -53.26 -52.18 9.75
N GLU A 3 -52.29 -51.48 10.35
CA GLU A 3 -52.05 -50.99 11.72
C GLU A 3 -51.15 -49.73 11.73
N ARG A 4 -51.11 -49.02 12.87
CA ARG A 4 -50.23 -47.86 13.17
C ARG A 4 -48.83 -48.31 13.71
N PRO A 5 -48.07 -47.50 14.50
CA PRO A 5 -46.89 -46.75 14.09
C PRO A 5 -45.64 -47.11 14.94
N LYS A 6 -44.52 -46.38 14.83
CA LYS A 6 -43.66 -46.11 15.99
C LYS A 6 -42.92 -44.78 15.89
N ALA A 7 -43.27 -43.93 16.85
CA ALA A 7 -42.55 -42.74 17.25
C ALA A 7 -41.23 -43.11 17.95
N SER A 8 -40.27 -42.19 17.93
CA SER A 8 -39.18 -42.14 18.91
C SER A 8 -38.88 -40.69 19.25
N GLU A 9 -39.45 -40.22 20.35
CA GLU A 9 -39.06 -39.01 21.05
C GLU A 9 -37.77 -39.22 21.86
N ARG A 10 -36.90 -38.22 21.84
CA ARG A 10 -35.89 -37.80 22.84
C ARG A 10 -35.01 -36.78 22.12
N GLY A 11 -34.73 -35.58 22.58
CA GLY A 11 -35.02 -34.85 23.80
C GLY A 11 -34.39 -33.47 23.63
N MET A 12 -35.02 -32.47 24.23
CA MET A 12 -34.65 -31.06 24.21
C MET A 12 -33.37 -30.78 25.01
N ALA A 13 -32.65 -29.72 24.60
CA ALA A 13 -31.80 -28.81 25.40
C ALA A 13 -30.27 -29.01 25.45
N GLY A 14 -29.55 -27.89 25.21
CA GLY A 14 -28.14 -27.68 25.58
C GLY A 14 -27.35 -26.88 24.53
N ARG A 15 -27.24 -25.55 24.67
CA ARG A 15 -26.02 -24.81 25.07
C ARG A 15 -24.86 -24.96 24.06
N ALA A 16 -24.67 -23.99 23.16
CA ALA A 16 -23.89 -22.77 23.37
C ALA A 16 -22.40 -23.05 23.61
N ALA A 17 -21.68 -22.93 22.49
CA ALA A 17 -20.29 -22.52 22.30
C ALA A 17 -19.40 -22.33 23.54
N GLU A 18 -18.32 -23.11 23.58
CA GLU A 18 -17.03 -22.67 24.10
C GLU A 18 -15.95 -23.25 23.19
N PHE A 19 -15.28 -22.38 22.44
CA PHE A 19 -14.09 -22.71 21.67
C PHE A 19 -12.88 -22.29 22.50
N GLU A 20 -12.15 -23.32 22.89
CA GLU A 20 -10.87 -23.39 23.55
C GLU A 20 -9.80 -22.59 22.81
N THR A 21 -9.07 -21.70 23.50
CA THR A 21 -7.64 -21.48 23.21
C THR A 21 -6.95 -20.94 24.47
N ASP A 22 -6.05 -21.80 24.97
CA ASP A 22 -4.99 -21.51 25.93
C ASP A 22 -4.28 -20.16 25.69
N CYS A 23 -4.06 -19.42 26.77
CA CYS A 23 -2.79 -18.75 26.97
C CYS A 23 -2.54 -18.44 28.46
N VAL A 24 -1.59 -19.22 29.00
CA VAL A 24 -0.55 -18.76 29.93
C VAL A 24 -0.97 -18.53 31.38
N ALA A 25 -0.80 -19.61 32.14
CA ALA A 25 -0.60 -19.61 33.57
C ALA A 25 0.70 -18.85 33.94
N ILE A 26 0.58 -17.75 34.70
CA ILE A 26 1.70 -17.14 35.44
C ILE A 26 1.23 -16.84 36.87
N CYS A 27 1.84 -17.59 37.80
CA CYS A 27 2.09 -17.26 39.21
C CYS A 27 0.90 -16.84 40.11
N SER A 28 0.14 -17.84 40.58
CA SER A 28 -0.64 -17.75 41.81
C SER A 28 0.27 -17.87 43.03
N ASP A 29 0.93 -16.77 43.43
CA ASP A 29 1.02 -16.38 44.85
C ASP A 29 1.64 -14.97 44.96
N CYS A 30 0.78 -13.95 44.95
CA CYS A 30 1.16 -12.62 45.41
C CYS A 30 -0.02 -12.12 46.25
N SER A 31 0.06 -12.37 47.56
CA SER A 31 -0.93 -11.93 48.54
C SER A 31 -0.93 -10.40 48.61
N VAL A 32 -1.78 -9.76 47.81
CA VAL A 32 -2.03 -8.32 47.87
C VAL A 32 -2.93 -8.06 49.07
N ARG A 33 -2.36 -7.54 50.16
CA ARG A 33 -3.14 -6.95 51.26
C ARG A 33 -3.82 -5.69 50.72
N VAL A 34 -5.14 -5.74 50.52
CA VAL A 34 -5.95 -4.55 50.27
C VAL A 34 -6.11 -3.79 51.58
N SER A 35 -5.30 -2.76 51.77
CA SER A 35 -5.51 -1.76 52.83
C SER A 35 -6.75 -0.93 52.48
N LYS A 36 -7.65 -0.78 53.45
CA LYS A 36 -8.93 -0.08 53.34
C LYS A 36 -8.67 1.42 53.16
N VAL A 37 -8.77 1.92 51.92
CA VAL A 37 -8.70 3.36 51.64
C VAL A 37 -10.06 3.99 51.98
N PRO A 38 -10.12 5.04 52.81
CA PRO A 38 -11.38 5.74 53.08
C PRO A 38 -11.87 6.43 51.80
N MET A 39 -13.10 6.09 51.40
CA MET A 39 -13.87 6.81 50.39
C MET A 39 -13.86 8.29 50.75
N GLN A 40 -13.38 9.18 49.85
CA GLN A 40 -13.87 10.55 49.61
C GLN A 40 -13.07 11.21 48.46
N PHE A 41 -13.02 10.61 47.26
CA PHE A 41 -12.73 11.34 46.01
C PHE A 41 -13.28 10.52 44.85
N LYS A 42 -14.61 10.64 44.65
CA LYS A 42 -15.27 10.08 43.47
C LYS A 42 -14.95 10.99 42.28
N SER A 43 -14.49 10.37 41.19
CA SER A 43 -14.67 10.84 39.81
C SER A 43 -13.63 11.80 39.20
N VAL A 44 -12.36 11.42 39.04
CA VAL A 44 -11.49 12.06 38.01
C VAL A 44 -10.59 11.10 37.22
N VAL A 45 -10.34 9.87 37.66
CA VAL A 45 -9.28 9.03 37.05
C VAL A 45 -9.69 8.27 35.77
N LEU A 46 -10.97 8.26 35.38
CA LEU A 46 -11.45 7.45 34.24
C LEU A 46 -11.54 8.18 32.88
N ALA A 47 -10.98 9.38 32.75
CA ALA A 47 -11.04 10.16 31.49
C ALA A 47 -9.74 10.12 30.65
N ALA A 48 -8.64 9.60 31.19
CA ALA A 48 -7.33 9.63 30.51
C ALA A 48 -7.04 8.41 29.61
N ALA A 49 -7.90 7.39 29.59
CA ALA A 49 -7.63 6.12 28.89
C ALA A 49 -8.17 6.06 27.44
N LEU A 50 -8.87 7.08 26.94
CA LEU A 50 -9.49 7.08 25.60
C LEU A 50 -8.67 7.81 24.50
N LEU A 51 -7.49 8.35 24.81
CA LEU A 51 -6.75 9.19 23.86
C LEU A 51 -5.86 8.43 22.86
N MET A 52 -5.88 7.08 22.83
CA MET A 52 -5.01 6.28 21.97
C MET A 52 -5.76 5.28 21.09
N ALA A 53 -6.91 5.68 20.55
CA ALA A 53 -7.43 5.03 19.34
C ALA A 53 -6.66 5.56 18.11
N GLY A 54 -5.40 5.15 17.98
CA GLY A 54 -4.65 5.37 16.74
C GLY A 54 -5.35 4.61 15.62
N ALA A 55 -5.64 5.27 14.50
CA ALA A 55 -6.17 4.60 13.33
C ALA A 55 -5.17 3.52 12.88
N ALA A 56 -5.59 2.27 12.86
CA ALA A 56 -4.80 1.19 12.29
C ALA A 56 -4.80 1.34 10.77
N GLN A 57 -3.87 2.11 10.21
CA GLN A 57 -3.57 2.05 8.78
C GLN A 57 -2.64 0.85 8.50
N ALA A 58 -2.96 0.08 7.46
CA ALA A 58 -2.07 -0.98 6.98
C ALA A 58 -0.74 -0.37 6.51
N ALA A 59 0.37 -1.07 6.76
CA ALA A 59 1.68 -0.61 6.31
C ALA A 59 1.74 -0.53 4.77
N PRO A 60 2.48 0.44 4.20
CA PRO A 60 2.61 0.57 2.75
C PRO A 60 3.32 -0.64 2.14
N VAL A 61 2.91 -1.02 0.93
CA VAL A 61 3.58 -2.05 0.14
C VAL A 61 4.81 -1.45 -0.51
N VAL A 62 5.99 -1.97 -0.18
CA VAL A 62 7.24 -1.49 -0.74
C VAL A 62 7.47 -2.12 -2.11
N LEU A 63 7.69 -1.27 -3.12
CA LEU A 63 8.06 -1.65 -4.48
C LEU A 63 9.56 -1.48 -4.65
N ASP A 64 10.24 -2.55 -5.05
CA ASP A 64 11.67 -2.53 -5.36
C ASP A 64 11.88 -2.13 -6.83
N LEU A 65 12.58 -1.02 -7.05
CA LEU A 65 12.93 -0.50 -8.37
C LEU A 65 14.43 -0.70 -8.69
N SER A 66 15.14 -1.57 -7.96
CA SER A 66 16.57 -1.84 -8.16
C SER A 66 16.91 -2.34 -9.57
N SER A 67 15.98 -3.01 -10.26
CA SER A 67 16.10 -3.47 -11.65
C SER A 67 15.75 -2.42 -12.70
N GLY A 68 15.27 -1.23 -12.28
CA GLY A 68 14.72 -0.20 -13.16
C GLY A 68 13.24 -0.37 -13.48
N ALA A 69 12.57 -1.45 -13.05
CA ALA A 69 11.13 -1.58 -13.22
C ALA A 69 10.46 -2.40 -12.12
N ALA A 70 9.22 -2.04 -11.79
CA ALA A 70 8.38 -2.78 -10.86
C ALA A 70 6.95 -2.85 -11.40
N SER A 71 6.31 -4.01 -11.24
CA SER A 71 4.88 -4.17 -11.50
C SER A 71 4.14 -4.55 -10.22
N PHE A 72 2.90 -4.10 -10.11
CA PHE A 72 2.09 -4.33 -8.93
C PHE A 72 0.62 -4.50 -9.30
N ALA A 73 -0.12 -5.14 -8.40
CA ALA A 73 -1.56 -5.29 -8.51
C ALA A 73 -2.19 -5.26 -7.13
N GLY A 74 -3.47 -4.91 -7.07
CA GLY A 74 -4.21 -4.87 -5.81
C GLY A 74 -5.72 -4.88 -6.02
N SER A 75 -6.46 -5.20 -4.97
CA SER A 75 -7.93 -5.10 -4.95
C SER A 75 -8.53 -4.60 -3.66
N LEU A 76 -7.69 -4.22 -2.70
CA LEU A 76 -8.17 -3.57 -1.50
C LEU A 76 -8.82 -2.23 -1.87
N ALA A 77 -9.77 -1.80 -1.03
CA ALA A 77 -10.46 -0.54 -1.25
C ALA A 77 -9.51 0.66 -1.15
N THR A 78 -8.51 0.55 -0.28
CA THR A 78 -7.40 1.49 -0.16
C THR A 78 -6.13 0.67 -0.08
N GLN A 79 -5.19 0.95 -0.99
CA GLN A 79 -3.88 0.33 -1.00
C GLN A 79 -2.81 1.40 -1.15
N GLU A 80 -1.88 1.43 -0.20
CA GLU A 80 -0.72 2.31 -0.25
C GLU A 80 0.50 1.55 -0.75
N TYR A 81 1.27 2.22 -1.60
CA TYR A 81 2.53 1.76 -2.14
C TYR A 81 3.61 2.79 -1.89
N GLN A 82 4.84 2.32 -1.71
CA GLN A 82 6.01 3.15 -1.52
C GLN A 82 7.18 2.62 -2.35
N PHE A 83 7.96 3.52 -2.93
CA PHE A 83 9.24 3.18 -3.55
C PHE A 83 10.29 4.21 -3.19
N THR A 84 11.56 3.82 -3.26
CA THR A 84 12.69 4.71 -2.99
C THR A 84 13.62 4.73 -4.20
N LEU A 85 14.00 5.94 -4.60
CA LEU A 85 14.93 6.21 -5.68
C LEU A 85 16.28 6.63 -5.07
N PRO A 86 17.36 5.87 -5.30
CA PRO A 86 18.67 6.18 -4.73
C PRO A 86 19.38 7.34 -5.45
N THR A 87 19.02 7.60 -6.71
CA THR A 87 19.57 8.67 -7.56
C THR A 87 18.44 9.33 -8.34
N ASP A 88 18.75 10.44 -9.00
CA ASP A 88 17.83 11.07 -9.94
C ASP A 88 17.59 10.13 -11.13
N VAL A 89 16.32 9.99 -11.52
CA VAL A 89 15.88 9.10 -12.59
C VAL A 89 14.93 9.83 -13.54
N VAL A 90 14.82 9.35 -14.77
CA VAL A 90 13.71 9.66 -15.66
C VAL A 90 12.93 8.38 -15.86
N GLY A 91 11.61 8.46 -15.72
CA GLY A 91 10.77 7.28 -15.78
C GLY A 91 9.33 7.58 -16.09
N TYR A 92 8.56 6.50 -16.13
CA TYR A 92 7.14 6.49 -16.34
C TYR A 92 6.48 5.54 -15.34
N GLY A 93 5.38 5.98 -14.74
CA GLY A 93 4.58 5.17 -13.83
C GLY A 93 3.11 5.27 -14.18
N SER A 94 2.41 4.14 -14.24
CA SER A 94 0.97 4.14 -14.51
C SER A 94 0.20 3.12 -13.69
N VAL A 95 -1.09 3.43 -13.51
CA VAL A 95 -2.07 2.55 -12.90
C VAL A 95 -3.26 2.42 -13.83
N THR A 96 -3.60 1.19 -14.14
CA THR A 96 -4.71 0.84 -15.00
C THR A 96 -5.71 -0.05 -14.27
N ALA A 97 -6.98 0.15 -14.56
CA ALA A 97 -8.04 -0.74 -14.13
C ALA A 97 -9.13 -0.79 -15.19
N SER A 98 -9.89 -1.88 -15.19
CA SER A 98 -11.09 -1.99 -16.01
C SER A 98 -12.26 -2.38 -15.13
N PHE A 99 -13.45 -1.89 -15.46
CA PHE A 99 -14.65 -2.22 -14.72
C PHE A 99 -15.82 -2.55 -15.66
N GLY A 100 -16.44 -3.69 -15.38
CA GLY A 100 -17.69 -4.12 -15.97
C GLY A 100 -18.87 -3.90 -15.04
N THR A 101 -20.03 -4.42 -15.44
CA THR A 101 -21.25 -4.36 -14.63
C THR A 101 -21.20 -5.27 -13.40
N LYS A 102 -20.46 -6.38 -13.47
CA LYS A 102 -20.37 -7.41 -12.41
C LYS A 102 -18.96 -7.71 -11.92
N LEU A 103 -17.94 -7.44 -12.73
CA LEU A 103 -16.53 -7.76 -12.46
C LEU A 103 -15.65 -6.53 -12.72
N GLY A 104 -14.50 -6.43 -12.07
CA GLY A 104 -13.47 -5.42 -12.33
C GLY A 104 -13.20 -4.52 -11.12
N TYR A 105 -12.37 -3.50 -11.32
CA TYR A 105 -11.97 -2.57 -10.26
C TYR A 105 -12.29 -1.14 -10.68
N SER A 106 -13.07 -0.44 -9.86
CA SER A 106 -13.41 0.97 -10.08
C SER A 106 -12.47 1.84 -9.25
N ILE A 107 -11.54 2.52 -9.89
CA ILE A 107 -10.66 3.49 -9.21
C ILE A 107 -11.49 4.74 -8.91
N SER A 108 -11.48 5.16 -7.65
CA SER A 108 -12.15 6.38 -7.19
C SER A 108 -11.19 7.56 -7.18
N SER A 109 -9.96 7.35 -6.71
CA SER A 109 -8.89 8.35 -6.77
C SER A 109 -7.54 7.68 -6.63
N ILE A 110 -6.52 8.32 -7.20
CA ILE A 110 -5.13 8.00 -6.90
C ILE A 110 -4.48 9.25 -6.36
N VAL A 111 -3.77 9.13 -5.25
CA VAL A 111 -3.01 10.23 -4.64
C VAL A 111 -1.53 9.88 -4.74
N PHE A 112 -0.75 10.70 -5.45
CA PHE A 112 0.70 10.54 -5.60
C PHE A 112 1.40 11.70 -4.88
N ASN A 113 2.21 11.39 -3.87
CA ASN A 113 2.89 12.39 -3.02
C ASN A 113 1.95 13.50 -2.50
N GLY A 114 0.72 13.14 -2.12
CA GLY A 114 -0.29 14.08 -1.64
C GLY A 114 -1.11 14.79 -2.74
N ASN A 115 -0.78 14.60 -4.01
CA ASN A 115 -1.53 15.18 -5.13
C ASN A 115 -2.53 14.16 -5.70
N THR A 116 -3.80 14.54 -5.78
CA THR A 116 -4.83 13.70 -6.41
C THR A 116 -4.68 13.78 -7.93
N LEU A 117 -4.51 12.61 -8.55
CA LEU A 117 -4.40 12.46 -9.99
C LEU A 117 -5.78 12.37 -10.64
N VAL A 118 -5.86 12.86 -11.86
CA VAL A 118 -7.06 12.78 -12.71
C VAL A 118 -6.82 11.66 -13.72
N PRO A 119 -7.83 10.82 -14.02
CA PRO A 119 -7.70 9.82 -15.06
C PRO A 119 -7.46 10.50 -16.41
N GLU A 120 -6.63 9.87 -17.23
CA GLU A 120 -6.53 10.23 -18.64
C GLU A 120 -7.87 10.02 -19.34
N PRO A 121 -8.16 10.75 -20.44
CA PRO A 121 -9.37 10.54 -21.21
C PRO A 121 -9.37 9.10 -21.77
N SER A 122 -10.04 8.22 -21.05
CA SER A 122 -10.16 6.80 -21.35
C SER A 122 -11.61 6.45 -21.69
N SER A 123 -11.80 5.25 -22.24
CA SER A 123 -13.14 4.70 -22.43
C SER A 123 -13.89 4.64 -21.08
N PRO A 124 -15.22 4.76 -21.04
CA PRO A 124 -16.00 4.89 -19.81
C PRO A 124 -15.94 3.67 -18.87
N LYS A 125 -15.23 2.60 -19.25
CA LYS A 125 -15.08 1.34 -18.49
C LYS A 125 -13.62 0.95 -18.24
N PHE A 126 -12.70 1.83 -18.61
CA PHE A 126 -11.28 1.65 -18.43
C PHE A 126 -10.74 2.91 -17.76
N PHE A 127 -9.90 2.75 -16.77
CA PHE A 127 -9.19 3.84 -16.13
C PHE A 127 -7.71 3.71 -16.46
N ASN A 128 -7.11 4.81 -16.89
CA ASN A 128 -5.66 4.95 -16.97
C ASN A 128 -5.25 6.20 -16.20
N PHE A 129 -4.27 6.05 -15.32
CA PHE A 129 -3.70 7.13 -14.54
C PHE A 129 -2.20 7.09 -14.71
N THR A 130 -1.61 8.21 -15.13
CA THR A 130 -0.17 8.40 -15.09
C THR A 130 0.21 8.96 -13.72
N LEU A 131 1.04 8.21 -12.98
CA LEU A 131 1.60 8.62 -11.68
C LEU A 131 2.66 9.71 -11.88
N PHE A 132 3.53 9.49 -12.86
CA PHE A 132 4.59 10.39 -13.28
C PHE A 132 5.01 10.04 -14.70
N ASP A 133 5.43 11.04 -15.45
CA ASP A 133 6.05 10.92 -16.77
C ASP A 133 7.14 11.99 -16.86
N GLY A 134 8.39 11.59 -16.62
CA GLY A 134 9.53 12.50 -16.64
C GLY A 134 10.50 12.34 -15.47
N PRO A 135 11.28 13.40 -15.17
CA PRO A 135 12.34 13.34 -14.17
C PRO A 135 11.79 13.33 -12.74
N LEU A 136 12.36 12.45 -11.91
CA LEU A 136 12.14 12.35 -10.47
C LEU A 136 13.50 12.46 -9.78
N SER A 137 13.55 13.27 -8.73
CA SER A 137 14.75 13.37 -7.90
C SER A 137 14.89 12.14 -6.99
N ALA A 138 16.11 11.92 -6.49
CA ALA A 138 16.35 10.93 -5.44
C ALA A 138 15.45 11.21 -4.23
N GLY A 139 14.83 10.16 -3.68
CA GLY A 139 13.89 10.28 -2.58
C GLY A 139 12.92 9.12 -2.46
N THR A 140 12.08 9.19 -1.42
CA THR A 140 11.02 8.21 -1.18
C THR A 140 9.69 8.80 -1.66
N TYR A 141 8.99 8.01 -2.47
CA TYR A 141 7.72 8.37 -3.08
C TYR A 141 6.65 7.42 -2.57
N SER A 142 5.47 7.97 -2.27
CA SER A 142 4.31 7.18 -1.89
C SER A 142 3.11 7.52 -2.75
N PHE A 143 2.30 6.49 -3.02
CA PHE A 143 1.03 6.68 -3.68
C PHE A 143 -0.03 5.74 -3.13
N THR A 144 -1.26 6.24 -3.10
CA THR A 144 -2.41 5.52 -2.59
C THR A 144 -3.43 5.35 -3.70
N VAL A 145 -3.83 4.11 -3.95
CA VAL A 145 -4.90 3.77 -4.86
C VAL A 145 -6.16 3.53 -4.03
N ASN A 146 -7.18 4.34 -4.28
CA ASN A 146 -8.50 4.20 -3.67
C ASN A 146 -9.51 3.74 -4.72
N GLY A 147 -10.33 2.77 -4.37
CA GLY A 147 -11.32 2.23 -5.29
C GLY A 147 -12.20 1.15 -4.66
N VAL A 148 -12.91 0.46 -5.52
CA VAL A 148 -13.83 -0.62 -5.14
C VAL A 148 -13.63 -1.80 -6.10
N SER A 149 -13.28 -2.96 -5.54
CA SER A 149 -13.26 -4.23 -6.27
C SER A 149 -14.68 -4.78 -6.41
N LYS A 150 -15.04 -5.20 -7.62
CA LYS A 150 -16.29 -5.91 -7.93
C LYS A 150 -15.97 -7.31 -8.41
N GLY A 151 -16.52 -8.31 -7.72
CA GLY A 151 -16.35 -9.72 -8.09
C GLY A 151 -14.89 -10.18 -8.18
N GLY A 152 -14.01 -9.63 -7.34
CA GLY A 152 -12.59 -9.97 -7.31
C GLY A 152 -11.74 -9.28 -8.40
N GLY A 153 -12.23 -8.19 -8.99
CA GLY A 153 -11.43 -7.42 -9.94
C GLY A 153 -10.28 -6.68 -9.25
N GLN A 154 -9.17 -6.55 -9.97
CA GLN A 154 -7.94 -5.92 -9.52
C GLN A 154 -7.61 -4.70 -10.38
N PHE A 155 -6.81 -3.77 -9.82
CA PHE A 155 -6.05 -2.82 -10.62
C PHE A 155 -4.62 -3.34 -10.80
N HIS A 156 -3.97 -2.85 -11.85
CA HIS A 156 -2.59 -3.17 -12.18
C HIS A 156 -1.81 -1.88 -12.38
N GLY A 157 -0.53 -1.89 -12.07
CA GLY A 157 0.34 -0.77 -12.38
C GLY A 157 1.75 -1.22 -12.68
N GLN A 158 2.46 -0.32 -13.32
CA GLN A 158 3.86 -0.48 -13.67
C GLN A 158 4.60 0.81 -13.35
N LEU A 159 5.84 0.67 -12.91
CA LEU A 159 6.81 1.73 -12.76
C LEU A 159 8.03 1.31 -13.56
N GLU A 160 8.55 2.22 -14.36
CA GLU A 160 9.78 2.06 -15.09
C GLU A 160 10.62 3.31 -14.90
N VAL A 161 11.86 3.14 -14.49
CA VAL A 161 12.81 4.21 -14.20
C VAL A 161 14.15 3.89 -14.80
N THR A 162 14.76 4.90 -15.39
CA THR A 162 16.10 4.84 -15.94
C THR A 162 16.96 5.87 -15.22
N PRO A 163 18.12 5.49 -14.67
CA PRO A 163 19.05 6.45 -14.09
C PRO A 163 19.43 7.50 -15.13
N VAL A 164 19.35 8.78 -14.77
CA VAL A 164 19.82 9.85 -15.65
C VAL A 164 21.35 9.82 -15.63
N PRO A 165 22.04 9.64 -16.78
CA PRO A 165 23.48 9.77 -16.82
C PRO A 165 23.86 11.17 -16.34
N GLU A 166 24.64 11.23 -15.26
CA GLU A 166 24.94 12.48 -14.57
C GLU A 166 25.44 13.55 -15.57
N PRO A 167 25.08 14.82 -15.38
CA PRO A 167 25.50 15.90 -16.27
C PRO A 167 27.03 15.97 -16.43
N GLU A 168 27.78 15.52 -15.43
CA GLU A 168 29.24 15.39 -15.49
C GLU A 168 29.71 14.36 -16.51
N THR A 169 29.05 13.21 -16.63
CA THR A 169 29.43 12.18 -17.61
C THR A 169 29.24 12.70 -19.04
N LEU A 170 28.15 13.43 -19.29
CA LEU A 170 27.90 14.10 -20.57
C LEU A 170 28.89 15.24 -20.82
N ALA A 171 29.23 16.04 -19.80
CA ALA A 171 30.23 17.09 -19.90
C ALA A 171 31.62 16.53 -20.22
N LEU A 172 32.00 15.40 -19.63
CA LEU A 172 33.28 14.71 -19.87
C LEU A 172 33.31 14.06 -21.26
N ALA A 173 32.19 13.48 -21.71
CA ALA A 173 32.06 12.99 -23.08
C ALA A 173 32.20 14.13 -24.11
N LEU A 174 31.51 15.26 -23.87
CA LEU A 174 31.62 16.46 -24.70
C LEU A 174 33.01 17.11 -24.63
N ALA A 175 33.64 17.12 -23.45
CA ALA A 175 35.01 17.59 -23.29
C ALA A 175 35.98 16.72 -24.09
N GLY A 176 35.82 15.39 -24.02
CA GLY A 176 36.59 14.44 -24.83
C GLY A 176 36.43 14.70 -26.33
N LEU A 177 35.20 14.85 -26.80
CA LEU A 177 34.91 15.19 -28.20
C LEU A 177 35.47 16.57 -28.60
N GLY A 178 35.38 17.55 -27.71
CA GLY A 178 35.94 18.89 -27.92
C GLY A 178 37.46 18.86 -28.09
N VAL A 179 38.17 18.11 -27.24
CA VAL A 179 39.63 17.92 -27.35
C VAL A 179 39.99 17.22 -28.67
N MET A 180 39.27 16.17 -29.05
CA MET A 180 39.52 15.47 -30.32
C MET A 180 39.29 16.37 -31.54
N GLY A 181 38.22 17.18 -31.53
CA GLY A 181 37.95 18.17 -32.57
C GLY A 181 39.06 19.22 -32.68
N LEU A 182 39.58 19.70 -31.55
CA LEU A 182 40.70 20.65 -31.52
C LEU A 182 41.99 20.02 -32.07
N LEU A 183 42.30 18.77 -31.72
CA LEU A 183 43.48 18.06 -32.24
C LEU A 183 43.37 17.81 -33.75
N ALA A 184 42.20 17.39 -34.24
CA ALA A 184 41.96 17.21 -35.67
C ALA A 184 42.13 18.52 -36.46
N ARG A 185 41.66 19.65 -35.91
CA ARG A 185 41.87 20.98 -36.51
C ARG A 185 43.34 21.34 -36.62
N ARG A 186 44.14 21.08 -35.57
CA ARG A 186 45.58 21.37 -35.58
C ARG A 186 46.33 20.55 -36.63
N ARG A 187 45.96 19.29 -36.84
CA ARG A 187 46.57 18.41 -37.85
C ARG A 187 46.28 18.82 -39.30
N ARG A 188 45.20 19.58 -39.52
CA ARG A 188 44.80 20.04 -40.85
C ARG A 188 45.35 21.44 -41.19
N ALA A 189 45.80 22.17 -40.18
CA ALA A 189 46.39 23.49 -40.31
C ALA A 189 47.93 23.46 -40.34
N ALA A 190 48.53 22.31 -40.01
CA ALA A 190 49.93 21.98 -40.27
C ALA A 190 50.01 21.14 -41.56
#